data_AF-A0A915J8U5-F1
#
_entry.id   AF-A0A915J8U5-F1
#
_cell.length_a   1.000
_cell.length_b   1.000
_cell.length_c   1.000
_cell.angle_alpha   90.00
_cell.angle_beta   90.00
_cell.angle_gamma   90.00
#
_symmetry.space_group_name_H-M   'P 1'
#
loop_
_entity.id
_entity.type
_entity.pdbx_description
1 polymer ?
#
loop_
_entity_poly.entity_id
_entity_poly.type
_entity_poly.pdbx_seq_one_letter_code
_entity_poly.pdbx_strand_id
1 'polypeptide(L)'
;LCNQKFNTSDIDECSNITVPCDTHADCTNTQGSYICTCKKGWDAILFDRPPTGAPQTCQNVNECLSPYLNLCNRKTSRCFDTPGDYECQCLTGYKRPNEADKRTCIGGLYVFDHDFLRSLTSHYVTQYLKTRNIG
;
A
#
# COMPACT_ATOMS: atom_id res chain seq x y z
N LEU A 1 40.21 31.91 22.33
CA LEU A 1 39.18 31.10 23.03
C LEU A 1 37.84 31.49 22.46
N CYS A 2 37.15 30.57 21.79
CA CYS A 2 35.89 30.85 21.10
C CYS A 2 34.80 31.04 22.17
N ASN A 3 34.41 32.28 22.45
CA ASN A 3 33.28 32.61 23.34
C ASN A 3 31.95 32.39 22.59
N GLN A 4 31.73 31.16 22.14
CA GLN A 4 30.44 30.72 21.62
C GLN A 4 29.54 30.45 22.81
N LYS A 5 28.64 31.40 23.05
CA LYS A 5 27.54 31.34 24.01
C LYS A 5 26.83 30.00 23.86
N PHE A 6 27.12 29.04 24.75
CA PHE A 6 26.39 27.78 24.81
C PHE A 6 24.97 28.12 25.28
N ASN A 7 24.04 28.19 24.33
CA ASN A 7 22.64 28.31 24.65
C ASN A 7 22.26 27.04 25.43
N THR A 8 22.02 27.18 26.73
CA THR A 8 21.70 26.05 27.63
C THR A 8 20.29 25.49 27.40
N SER A 9 19.54 26.08 26.47
CA SER A 9 18.31 25.52 25.95
C SER A 9 18.59 24.92 24.57
N ASP A 10 18.28 23.63 24.46
CA ASP A 10 18.15 22.95 23.18
C ASP A 10 17.14 23.67 22.28
N ILE A 11 17.40 23.70 20.97
CA ILE A 11 16.49 24.28 19.99
C ILE A 11 15.66 23.13 19.45
N ASP A 12 14.34 23.17 19.63
CA ASP A 12 13.48 22.15 19.02
C ASP A 12 13.38 22.37 17.51
N GLU A 13 14.21 21.67 16.75
CA GLU A 13 14.22 21.81 15.29
C GLU A 13 12.93 21.27 14.66
N CYS A 14 12.24 20.32 15.28
CA CYS A 14 10.98 19.79 14.78
C CYS A 14 9.86 20.84 14.80
N SER A 15 9.92 21.77 15.76
CA SER A 15 8.97 22.87 15.89
C SER A 15 9.43 24.16 15.20
N ASN A 16 10.75 24.38 15.07
CA ASN A 16 11.30 25.64 14.56
C ASN A 16 11.68 25.61 13.07
N ILE A 17 11.89 24.43 12.46
CA ILE A 17 12.18 24.29 11.03
C ILE A 17 10.89 23.96 10.27
N THR A 18 10.67 24.58 9.11
CA THR A 18 9.44 24.39 8.31
C THR A 18 9.30 22.97 7.74
N VAL A 19 10.43 22.35 7.34
CA VAL A 19 10.48 20.99 6.79
C VAL A 19 11.69 20.28 7.42
N PRO A 20 11.60 19.86 8.69
CA PRO A 20 12.74 19.25 9.39
C PRO A 20 13.07 17.87 8.82
N CYS A 21 12.04 17.14 8.35
CA CYS A 21 12.13 15.79 7.83
C CYS A 21 11.34 15.64 6.51
N ASP A 22 11.53 14.51 5.82
CA ASP A 22 10.70 14.11 4.68
C ASP A 22 9.22 13.99 5.07
N THR A 23 8.32 14.19 4.11
CA THR A 23 6.87 14.10 4.31
C THR A 23 6.40 12.74 4.85
N HIS A 24 7.17 11.69 4.60
CA HIS A 24 6.94 10.33 5.07
C HIS A 24 7.82 9.95 6.25
N ALA A 25 8.38 10.92 6.98
CA ALA A 25 9.09 10.72 8.23
C ALA A 25 8.42 11.46 9.39
N ASP A 26 8.64 10.95 10.60
CA ASP A 26 8.33 11.62 11.86
C ASP A 26 9.60 12.26 12.42
N CYS A 27 9.48 13.50 12.92
CA CYS A 27 10.58 14.23 13.54
C CYS A 27 10.55 14.05 15.06
N THR A 28 11.69 13.70 15.65
CA THR A 28 11.91 13.62 17.10
C THR A 28 13.06 14.52 17.49
N ASN A 29 12.79 15.53 18.31
CA ASN A 29 13.81 16.43 18.83
C ASN A 29 14.71 15.72 19.84
N THR A 30 16.01 15.99 19.80
CA THR A 30 17.01 15.42 20.71
C THR A 30 17.94 16.51 21.23
N GLN A 31 18.68 16.25 22.31
CA GLN A 31 19.58 17.28 22.81
C GLN A 31 20.72 17.56 21.81
N GLY A 32 20.73 18.77 21.24
CA GLY A 32 21.71 19.28 20.29
C GLY A 32 21.47 18.90 18.83
N SER A 33 20.33 18.27 18.49
CA SER A 33 19.96 17.85 17.13
C SER A 33 18.52 17.33 17.09
N TYR A 34 18.06 16.84 15.96
CA TYR A 34 16.84 16.05 15.83
C TYR A 34 17.07 14.78 15.01
N ILE A 35 16.12 13.85 15.10
CA ILE A 35 16.11 12.58 14.38
C ILE A 35 14.85 12.50 13.52
N CYS A 36 15.02 12.20 12.25
CA CYS A 36 13.93 11.77 11.38
C CYS A 36 13.82 10.25 11.41
N THR A 37 12.60 9.72 11.45
CA THR A 37 12.33 8.28 11.34
C THR A 37 11.27 8.06 10.27
N CYS A 38 11.56 7.26 9.25
CA CYS A 38 10.56 6.95 8.23
C CYS A 38 9.34 6.26 8.84
N LYS A 39 8.15 6.68 8.39
CA LYS A 39 6.87 6.10 8.79
C LYS A 39 6.81 4.64 8.36
N LYS A 40 5.92 3.87 9.00
CA LYS A 40 5.68 2.46 8.62
C LYS A 40 5.38 2.35 7.12
N GLY A 41 6.00 1.37 6.46
CA GLY A 41 5.88 1.14 5.01
C GLY A 41 6.85 1.99 4.18
N TRP A 42 7.73 2.75 4.82
CA TRP A 42 8.77 3.54 4.17
C TRP A 42 10.14 3.17 4.73
N ASP A 43 11.15 3.16 3.87
CA ASP A 43 12.53 2.86 4.26
C ASP A 43 13.45 4.03 3.94
N ALA A 44 14.45 4.21 4.80
CA ALA A 44 15.40 5.30 4.68
C ALA A 44 16.45 4.96 3.61
N ILE A 45 16.46 5.73 2.53
CA ILE A 45 17.53 5.61 1.53
C ILE A 45 18.71 6.50 1.94
N LEU A 46 19.83 5.86 2.26
CA LEU A 46 21.07 6.55 2.64
C LEU A 46 21.81 7.05 1.39
N PHE A 47 21.26 8.04 0.69
CA PHE A 47 22.07 8.83 -0.24
C PHE A 47 22.83 9.87 0.57
N ASP A 48 24.08 9.54 0.88
CA ASP A 48 24.98 10.26 1.79
C ASP A 48 24.42 10.36 3.21
N ARG A 49 25.19 9.93 4.21
CA ARG A 49 24.85 10.17 5.61
C ARG A 49 24.63 11.68 5.75
N PRO A 50 23.39 12.18 5.90
CA PRO A 50 23.20 13.60 5.90
C PRO A 50 23.93 14.11 7.14
N PRO A 51 24.71 15.20 7.05
CA PRO A 51 25.18 15.85 8.27
C PRO A 51 23.95 16.06 9.14
N THR A 52 24.08 15.79 10.45
CA THR A 52 23.04 15.99 11.47
C THR A 52 22.16 17.18 11.10
N GLY A 53 20.89 16.91 10.78
CA GLY A 53 19.94 17.95 10.36
C GLY A 53 19.69 18.12 8.86
N ALA A 54 19.96 17.11 8.01
CA ALA A 54 19.43 17.09 6.64
C ALA A 54 18.29 16.07 6.47
N PRO A 55 17.31 16.33 5.58
CA PRO A 55 16.13 15.51 5.43
C PRO A 55 16.50 14.12 4.90
N GLN A 56 16.19 13.09 5.69
CA GLN A 56 16.25 11.70 5.24
C GLN A 56 15.16 11.47 4.20
N THR A 57 15.50 11.07 2.99
CA THR A 57 14.47 10.68 2.01
C THR A 57 13.92 9.30 2.37
N CYS A 58 12.59 9.22 2.49
CA CYS A 58 11.88 7.99 2.75
C CYS A 58 11.30 7.45 1.45
N GLN A 59 11.67 6.22 1.07
CA GLN A 59 11.16 5.56 -0.12
C GLN A 59 10.09 4.54 0.27
N ASN A 60 9.03 4.45 -0.55
CA ASN A 60 8.00 3.42 -0.36
C ASN A 60 8.63 2.02 -0.39
N VAL A 61 8.33 1.21 0.63
CA VAL A 61 8.72 -0.19 0.65
C VAL A 61 7.76 -0.94 -0.25
N ASN A 62 8.27 -1.59 -1.29
CA ASN A 62 7.45 -2.47 -2.11
C ASN A 62 7.40 -3.87 -1.50
N GLU A 63 6.37 -4.17 -0.72
CA GLU A 63 6.23 -5.47 -0.06
C GLU A 63 6.02 -6.61 -1.06
N CYS A 64 5.48 -6.32 -2.25
CA CYS A 64 5.23 -7.32 -3.29
C CYS A 64 6.50 -7.98 -3.82
N LEU A 65 7.65 -7.28 -3.76
CA LEU A 65 8.95 -7.79 -4.19
C LEU A 65 9.61 -8.71 -3.16
N SER A 66 9.15 -8.71 -1.91
CA SER A 66 9.70 -9.54 -0.84
C SER A 66 8.80 -10.73 -0.53
N PRO A 67 9.30 -11.99 -0.57
CA PRO A 67 8.50 -13.15 -0.18
C PRO A 67 8.16 -13.18 1.31
N TYR A 68 8.87 -12.42 2.14
CA TYR A 68 8.64 -12.36 3.59
C TYR A 68 7.63 -11.28 3.99
N LEU A 69 7.50 -10.22 3.19
CA LEU A 69 6.57 -9.12 3.43
C LEU A 69 5.25 -9.29 2.67
N ASN A 70 5.27 -9.94 1.51
CA ASN A 70 4.08 -10.23 0.71
C ASN A 70 3.25 -11.36 1.36
N LEU A 71 2.23 -10.97 2.14
CA LEU A 71 1.31 -11.90 2.78
C LEU A 71 0.08 -12.24 1.90
N CYS A 72 0.05 -11.79 0.64
CA CYS A 72 -1.07 -12.10 -0.25
C CYS A 72 -1.08 -13.58 -0.64
N ASN A 73 -2.27 -14.19 -0.60
CA ASN A 73 -2.44 -15.55 -1.07
C ASN A 73 -2.43 -15.58 -2.61
N ARG A 74 -1.33 -16.10 -3.18
CA ARG A 74 -1.14 -16.18 -4.65
C ARG A 74 -2.19 -17.00 -5.40
N LYS A 75 -2.96 -17.86 -4.72
CA LYS A 75 -4.04 -18.65 -5.34
C LYS A 75 -5.33 -17.85 -5.49
N THR A 76 -5.54 -16.84 -4.65
CA THR A 76 -6.81 -16.09 -4.58
C THR A 76 -6.65 -14.61 -4.90
N SER A 77 -5.41 -14.10 -4.92
CA SER A 77 -5.10 -12.69 -5.06
C SER A 77 -3.74 -12.44 -5.73
N ARG A 78 -3.58 -11.25 -6.31
CA ARG A 78 -2.31 -10.67 -6.73
C ARG A 78 -1.94 -9.51 -5.81
N CYS A 79 -0.66 -9.36 -5.52
CA CYS A 79 -0.16 -8.23 -4.72
C CYS A 79 -0.16 -6.95 -5.56
N PHE A 80 -0.53 -5.82 -4.94
CA PHE A 80 -0.47 -4.49 -5.51
C PHE A 80 0.16 -3.54 -4.49
N ASP A 81 1.27 -2.91 -4.86
CA ASP A 81 2.02 -1.99 -4.00
C ASP A 81 1.31 -0.63 -3.92
N THR A 82 1.27 -0.03 -2.73
CA THR A 82 0.66 1.28 -2.49
C THR A 82 1.57 2.16 -1.64
N PRO A 83 1.39 3.49 -1.60
CA PRO A 83 2.22 4.33 -0.73
C PRO A 83 2.01 4.01 0.77
N GLY A 84 3.06 3.55 1.43
CA GLY A 84 3.12 3.20 2.85
C GLY A 84 2.49 1.86 3.24
N ASP A 85 2.03 1.06 2.27
CA ASP A 85 1.42 -0.26 2.51
C ASP A 85 1.27 -1.01 1.17
N TYR A 86 0.69 -2.20 1.17
CA TYR A 86 0.26 -2.88 -0.08
C TYR A 86 -1.23 -3.23 -0.03
N GLU A 87 -1.78 -3.86 -1.05
CA GLU A 87 -3.08 -4.54 -1.00
C GLU A 87 -3.09 -5.83 -1.83
N CYS A 88 -3.93 -6.79 -1.40
CA CYS A 88 -4.15 -8.03 -2.13
C CYS A 88 -5.38 -7.85 -3.01
N GLN A 89 -5.15 -7.68 -4.30
CA GLN A 89 -6.23 -7.58 -5.27
C GLN A 89 -6.74 -8.97 -5.60
N CYS A 90 -8.01 -9.22 -5.28
CA CYS A 90 -8.64 -10.52 -5.51
C CYS A 90 -8.66 -10.87 -7.00
N LEU A 91 -8.35 -12.13 -7.30
CA LEU A 91 -8.50 -12.68 -8.65
C LEU A 91 -9.99 -12.83 -9.00
N THR A 92 -10.27 -13.02 -10.28
CA THR A 92 -11.63 -13.24 -10.79
C THR A 92 -12.34 -14.35 -10.00
N GLY A 93 -13.56 -14.07 -9.54
CA GLY A 93 -14.35 -15.00 -8.74
C GLY A 93 -14.09 -14.95 -7.22
N TYR A 94 -13.15 -14.11 -6.77
CA TYR A 94 -12.90 -13.82 -5.36
C TYR A 94 -13.28 -12.38 -5.02
N LYS A 95 -13.63 -12.14 -3.75
CA LYS A 95 -13.98 -10.82 -3.23
C LYS A 95 -13.41 -10.60 -1.83
N ARG A 96 -13.27 -9.33 -1.44
CA ARG A 96 -12.91 -8.97 -0.06
C ARG A 96 -14.06 -9.34 0.88
N PRO A 97 -13.78 -9.81 2.11
CA PRO A 97 -14.80 -10.03 3.13
C PRO A 97 -15.54 -8.74 3.51
N ASN A 98 -14.82 -7.62 3.53
CA ASN A 98 -15.32 -6.27 3.76
C ASN A 98 -14.30 -5.27 3.18
N GLU A 99 -14.65 -3.97 3.12
CA GLU A 99 -13.79 -2.95 2.53
C GLU A 99 -12.51 -2.65 3.34
N ALA A 100 -12.53 -2.90 4.65
CA ALA A 100 -11.39 -2.67 5.53
C ALA A 100 -10.32 -3.77 5.41
N ASP A 101 -10.72 -5.00 5.05
CA ASP A 101 -9.80 -6.12 4.86
C ASP A 101 -9.18 -6.09 3.44
N LYS A 102 -7.98 -5.52 3.36
CA LYS A 102 -7.19 -5.41 2.14
C LYS A 102 -6.29 -6.62 1.86
N ARG A 103 -6.35 -7.67 2.69
CA ARG A 103 -5.39 -8.80 2.66
C ARG A 103 -6.06 -10.13 2.31
N THR A 104 -7.33 -10.29 2.67
CA THR A 104 -8.06 -11.55 2.50
C THR A 104 -8.96 -11.50 1.28
N CYS A 105 -8.97 -12.60 0.52
CA CYS A 105 -9.88 -12.82 -0.60
C CYS A 105 -10.63 -14.14 -0.39
N ILE A 106 -11.95 -14.06 -0.32
CA ILE A 106 -12.87 -15.19 -0.11
C ILE A 106 -13.69 -15.45 -1.38
N GLY A 107 -14.11 -16.70 -1.58
CA GLY A 107 -14.82 -17.14 -2.79
C GLY A 107 -14.02 -18.16 -3.58
N GLY A 108 -14.16 -18.16 -4.90
CA GLY A 108 -13.44 -19.10 -5.78
C GLY A 108 -14.18 -20.40 -6.10
N LEU A 109 -15.39 -20.59 -5.59
CA LEU A 109 -16.35 -21.50 -6.23
C LEU A 109 -17.24 -20.65 -7.12
N TYR A 110 -17.09 -20.86 -8.44
CA TYR A 110 -18.01 -20.45 -9.50
C TYR A 110 -19.07 -19.46 -9.02
N VAL A 111 -18.75 -18.17 -9.14
CA VAL A 111 -19.84 -17.23 -9.39
C VAL A 111 -20.41 -17.74 -10.70
N PHE A 112 -21.48 -18.54 -10.64
CA PHE A 112 -22.37 -18.69 -11.77
C PHE A 112 -22.81 -17.27 -12.03
N ASP A 113 -22.08 -16.63 -12.92
CA ASP A 113 -22.41 -15.35 -13.47
C ASP A 113 -23.87 -15.52 -13.91
N HIS A 114 -24.79 -14.90 -13.15
CA HIS A 114 -26.21 -15.03 -13.42
C HIS A 114 -26.48 -14.45 -14.82
N ASP A 115 -25.60 -13.60 -15.35
CA ASP A 115 -25.62 -13.09 -16.71
C ASP A 115 -25.06 -14.11 -17.72
N PHE A 116 -24.08 -14.95 -17.36
CA PHE A 116 -23.66 -16.09 -18.20
C PHE A 116 -24.71 -17.19 -18.30
N LEU A 117 -25.37 -17.57 -17.19
CA LEU A 117 -26.50 -18.51 -17.23
C LEU A 117 -27.75 -17.89 -17.89
N ARG A 118 -28.00 -16.59 -17.73
CA ARG A 118 -29.05 -15.87 -18.51
C ARG A 118 -28.69 -15.83 -20.00
N SER A 119 -27.42 -15.68 -20.36
CA SER A 119 -26.94 -15.70 -21.74
C SER A 119 -27.08 -17.10 -22.37
N LEU A 120 -26.67 -18.16 -21.66
CA LEU A 120 -26.84 -19.53 -22.11
C LEU A 120 -28.31 -19.96 -22.19
N THR A 121 -29.14 -19.58 -21.21
CA THR A 121 -30.59 -19.87 -21.27
C THR A 121 -31.27 -19.05 -22.37
N SER A 122 -30.89 -17.79 -22.59
CA SER A 122 -31.36 -16.98 -23.72
C SER A 122 -30.94 -17.57 -25.06
N HIS A 123 -29.68 -18.00 -25.21
CA HIS A 123 -29.18 -18.64 -26.43
C HIS A 123 -29.89 -19.98 -26.70
N TYR A 124 -30.07 -20.82 -25.68
CA TYR A 124 -30.74 -22.12 -25.79
C TYR A 124 -32.24 -21.99 -26.07
N VAL A 125 -32.93 -21.05 -25.41
CA VAL A 125 -34.34 -20.72 -25.70
C VAL A 125 -34.49 -20.17 -27.12
N THR A 126 -33.57 -19.31 -27.57
CA THR A 126 -33.59 -18.78 -28.94
C THR A 126 -33.34 -19.88 -29.99
N GLN A 127 -32.44 -20.83 -29.72
CA GLN A 127 -32.25 -22.00 -30.61
C GLN A 127 -33.47 -22.93 -30.61
N TYR A 128 -34.09 -23.18 -29.47
CA TYR A 128 -35.30 -24.01 -29.35
C TYR A 128 -36.53 -23.39 -30.04
N LEU A 129 -36.68 -22.07 -30.00
CA LEU A 129 -37.75 -21.36 -30.70
C LEU A 129 -37.50 -21.29 -32.22
N LYS A 130 -36.24 -21.25 -32.67
CA LYS A 130 -35.89 -21.33 -34.10
C LYS A 130 -36.17 -22.72 -34.69
N THR A 131 -35.99 -23.80 -33.94
CA THR A 131 -36.27 -25.16 -34.42
C THR A 131 -37.75 -25.53 -34.43
N ARG A 132 -38.61 -24.78 -33.73
CA ARG A 132 -40.08 -24.94 -33.76
C ARG A 132 -40.81 -24.01 -34.74
N ASN A 133 -40.11 -23.05 -35.37
CA ASN A 133 -40.66 -22.16 -36.40
C ASN A 133 -40.22 -22.57 -37.82
N ILE A 134 -40.23 -23.88 -38.06
CA ILE A 134 -40.26 -24.49 -39.39
C ILE A 134 -41.63 -25.19 -39.41
N GLY A 135 -42.71 -24.61 -39.93
CA GLY A 135 -42.81 -23.94 -41.21
C GLY A 135 -42.96 -25.02 -42.26
#